data_AF-A0A939ANT4-F1
#
_entry.id   AF-A0A939ANT4-F1
#
_cell.length_a   1.000
_cell.length_b   1.000
_cell.length_c   1.000
_cell.angle_alpha   90.00
_cell.angle_beta   90.00
_cell.angle_gamma   90.00
#
_symmetry.space_group_name_H-M   'P 1'
#
loop_
_entity.id
_entity.type
_entity.pdbx_description
1 polymer ?
#
loop_
_entity_poly.entity_id
_entity_poly.type
_entity_poly.pdbx_seq_one_letter_code
_entity_poly.pdbx_strand_id
1 'polypeptide(L)'
;MRFMVVGGTGHIGIYLVPRLVQAGHHVLVIARQARPHYGDPRIGWGQVEWLLADRTDDERTGAWRTRLTSLEVEAVVDLICYITDQNQQMFDAFRGRIAHFLHCGTIWAYGPTEHAPYEEHFPRKPIGAYGIDKARIEAQLMDAWRRSGFPATVIHPGHIGGRG
;
A
#
# COMPACT_ATOMS: atom_id res chain seq x y z
N MET A 1 7.71 -8.16 13.65
CA MET A 1 7.43 -6.86 13.04
C MET A 1 5.97 -6.50 13.25
N ARG A 2 5.69 -5.21 13.44
CA ARG A 2 4.35 -4.61 13.47
C ARG A 2 4.05 -3.98 12.11
N PHE A 3 3.09 -4.55 11.39
CA PHE A 3 2.64 -4.10 10.07
C PHE A 3 1.41 -3.20 10.17
N MET A 4 1.37 -2.14 9.38
CA MET A 4 0.15 -1.41 9.05
C MET A 4 -0.26 -1.74 7.62
N VAL A 5 -1.51 -2.14 7.41
CA VAL A 5 -2.07 -2.41 6.08
C VAL A 5 -3.28 -1.51 5.83
N VAL A 6 -3.14 -0.58 4.89
CA VAL A 6 -4.25 0.25 4.39
C VAL A 6 -4.92 -0.47 3.24
N GLY A 7 -6.25 -0.62 3.30
CA GLY A 7 -6.99 -1.42 2.31
C GLY A 7 -6.85 -2.93 2.51
N GLY A 8 -6.49 -3.37 3.73
CA GLY A 8 -6.28 -4.78 4.07
C GLY A 8 -7.52 -5.66 3.92
N THR A 9 -8.73 -5.09 3.88
CA THR A 9 -9.99 -5.86 3.73
C THR A 9 -10.37 -6.12 2.27
N GLY A 10 -9.63 -5.55 1.29
CA GLY A 10 -9.86 -5.73 -0.14
C GLY A 10 -9.20 -6.97 -0.73
N HIS A 11 -9.31 -7.15 -2.05
CA HIS A 11 -8.94 -8.40 -2.74
C HIS A 11 -7.49 -8.87 -2.48
N ILE A 12 -6.49 -7.99 -2.53
CA ILE A 12 -5.10 -8.35 -2.19
C ILE A 12 -4.96 -8.58 -0.68
N GLY A 13 -5.55 -7.67 0.10
CA GLY A 13 -5.41 -7.63 1.54
C GLY A 13 -5.94 -8.89 2.24
N ILE A 14 -7.00 -9.51 1.70
CA ILE A 14 -7.57 -10.74 2.28
C ILE A 14 -6.65 -11.95 2.24
N TYR A 15 -5.61 -11.92 1.40
CA TYR A 15 -4.56 -12.93 1.39
C TYR A 15 -3.33 -12.47 2.17
N LEU A 16 -2.97 -11.18 2.04
CA LEU A 16 -1.80 -10.62 2.71
C LEU A 16 -1.95 -10.63 4.23
N VAL A 17 -3.08 -10.13 4.77
CA VAL A 17 -3.30 -9.96 6.20
C VAL A 17 -3.22 -11.30 6.95
N PRO A 18 -3.96 -12.36 6.56
CA PRO A 18 -3.84 -13.65 7.23
C PRO A 18 -2.43 -14.23 7.13
N ARG A 19 -1.73 -14.04 6.02
CA ARG A 19 -0.36 -14.54 5.83
C ARG A 19 0.63 -13.84 6.76
N LEU A 20 0.49 -12.53 6.96
CA LEU A 20 1.30 -11.77 7.93
C LEU A 20 1.03 -12.24 9.36
N VAL A 21 -0.24 -12.43 9.74
CA VAL A 21 -0.61 -12.95 11.07
C VAL A 21 -0.05 -14.35 11.29
N GLN A 22 -0.21 -15.26 10.33
CA GLN A 22 0.29 -16.64 10.41
C GLN A 22 1.82 -16.70 10.47
N ALA A 23 2.51 -15.70 9.91
CA ALA A 23 3.96 -15.53 10.04
C ALA A 23 4.40 -14.98 11.41
N GLY A 24 3.47 -14.78 12.36
CA GLY A 24 3.75 -14.30 13.71
C GLY A 24 3.96 -12.78 13.81
N HIS A 25 3.48 -12.01 12.84
CA HIS A 25 3.56 -10.55 12.87
C HIS A 25 2.34 -9.93 13.56
N HIS A 26 2.54 -8.78 14.21
CA HIS A 26 1.43 -7.95 14.68
C HIS A 26 0.89 -7.16 13.50
N VAL A 27 -0.41 -7.21 13.23
CA VAL A 27 -1.01 -6.58 12.05
C VAL A 27 -2.11 -5.62 12.47
N LEU A 28 -1.89 -4.35 12.15
CA LEU A 28 -2.88 -3.27 12.21
C LEU A 28 -3.49 -3.10 10.81
N VAL A 29 -4.81 -3.20 10.71
CA VAL A 29 -5.55 -2.92 9.47
C VAL A 29 -6.32 -1.62 9.60
N ILE A 30 -6.12 -0.72 8.64
CA ILE A 30 -6.94 0.48 8.48
C ILE A 30 -8.05 0.19 7.47
N ALA A 31 -9.30 0.22 7.93
CA ALA A 31 -10.47 -0.08 7.10
C ALA A 31 -11.74 0.58 7.63
N ARG A 32 -12.78 0.64 6.81
CA ARG A 32 -14.09 1.20 7.18
C ARG A 32 -14.92 0.28 8.08
N GLN A 33 -14.62 -1.01 8.09
CA GLN A 33 -15.30 -2.02 8.90
C GLN A 33 -14.27 -3.00 9.48
N ALA A 34 -14.49 -3.47 10.70
CA ALA A 34 -13.63 -4.41 11.40
C ALA A 34 -13.87 -5.86 10.94
N ARG A 35 -13.89 -6.09 9.63
CA ARG A 35 -14.05 -7.41 9.00
C ARG A 35 -13.53 -7.37 7.56
N PRO A 36 -13.03 -8.50 7.03
CA PRO A 36 -12.74 -8.58 5.61
C PRO A 36 -14.00 -8.43 4.77
N HIS A 37 -13.89 -7.84 3.58
CA HIS A 37 -15.02 -7.81 2.63
C HIS A 37 -15.28 -9.18 2.00
N TYR A 38 -14.21 -9.97 1.84
CA TYR A 38 -14.21 -11.26 1.17
C TYR A 38 -13.38 -12.28 1.97
N GLY A 39 -13.63 -13.57 1.78
CA GLY A 39 -12.88 -14.63 2.45
C GLY A 39 -13.43 -15.00 3.83
N ASP A 40 -12.74 -15.94 4.48
CA ASP A 40 -13.19 -16.52 5.76
C ASP A 40 -12.63 -15.71 6.94
N PRO A 41 -13.48 -15.03 7.73
CA PRO A 41 -13.05 -14.23 8.89
C PRO A 41 -12.41 -15.07 10.00
N ARG A 42 -12.51 -16.40 9.96
CA ARG A 42 -11.87 -17.29 10.94
C ARG A 42 -10.37 -17.43 10.73
N ILE A 43 -9.84 -16.99 9.58
CA ILE A 43 -8.43 -17.18 9.23
C ILE A 43 -7.63 -15.91 9.55
N GLY A 44 -6.96 -15.88 10.70
CA GLY A 44 -6.02 -14.83 11.09
C GLY A 44 -6.65 -13.50 11.56
N TRP A 45 -7.88 -13.18 11.14
CA TRP A 45 -8.53 -11.89 11.45
C TRP A 45 -8.83 -11.65 12.92
N GLY A 46 -8.99 -12.70 13.73
CA GLY A 46 -9.21 -12.57 15.17
C GLY A 46 -8.03 -11.98 15.95
N GLN A 47 -6.84 -11.91 15.33
CA GLN A 47 -5.62 -11.35 15.92
C GLN A 47 -5.26 -9.97 15.34
N VAL A 48 -6.06 -9.46 14.41
CA VAL A 48 -5.84 -8.17 13.76
C VAL A 48 -6.27 -7.04 14.69
N GLU A 49 -5.42 -6.04 14.82
CA GLU A 49 -5.78 -4.75 15.41
C GLU A 49 -6.46 -3.89 14.35
N TRP A 50 -7.51 -3.16 14.74
CA TRP A 50 -8.32 -2.38 13.81
C TRP A 50 -8.22 -0.89 14.10
N LEU A 51 -7.90 -0.10 13.08
CA LEU A 51 -8.14 1.32 13.06
C LEU A 51 -9.29 1.60 12.08
N LEU A 52 -10.45 1.97 12.61
CA LEU A 52 -11.60 2.30 11.79
C LEU A 52 -11.46 3.71 11.21
N ALA A 53 -11.36 3.79 9.89
CA ALA A 53 -11.21 5.05 9.17
C ALA A 53 -11.71 4.93 7.73
N ASP A 54 -12.25 6.02 7.20
CA ASP A 54 -12.43 6.22 5.76
C ASP A 54 -11.31 7.16 5.28
N ARG A 55 -10.40 6.64 4.45
CA ARG A 55 -9.25 7.39 3.94
C ARG A 55 -9.69 8.68 3.25
N THR A 56 -10.70 8.63 2.40
CA THR A 56 -11.12 9.79 1.61
C THR A 56 -11.69 10.88 2.52
N ASP A 57 -12.50 10.49 3.51
CA ASP A 57 -13.04 11.44 4.46
C ASP A 57 -11.97 12.02 5.40
N ASP A 58 -11.06 11.18 5.88
CA ASP A 58 -9.96 11.60 6.75
C ASP A 58 -8.95 12.50 6.01
N GLU A 59 -8.67 12.23 4.73
CA GLU A 59 -7.80 13.10 3.91
C GLU A 59 -8.48 14.46 3.68
N ARG A 60 -9.79 14.47 3.44
CA ARG A 60 -10.60 15.70 3.27
C ARG A 60 -10.66 16.54 4.54
N THR A 61 -10.75 15.91 5.71
CA THR A 61 -10.81 16.60 7.01
C THR A 61 -9.43 16.89 7.60
N GLY A 62 -8.35 16.39 6.98
CA GLY A 62 -6.98 16.50 7.49
C GLY A 62 -6.68 15.55 8.66
N ALA A 63 -7.63 14.71 9.07
CA ALA A 63 -7.45 13.73 10.14
C ALA A 63 -6.46 12.62 9.78
N TRP A 64 -6.30 12.31 8.49
CA TRP A 64 -5.53 11.16 8.01
C TRP A 64 -4.09 11.18 8.54
N ARG A 65 -3.34 12.25 8.25
CA ARG A 65 -1.95 12.40 8.69
C ARG A 65 -1.82 12.33 10.21
N THR A 66 -2.70 13.00 10.95
CA THR A 66 -2.69 13.00 12.43
C THR A 66 -2.83 11.59 12.98
N ARG A 67 -3.77 10.79 12.45
CA ARG A 67 -3.91 9.38 12.84
C ARG A 67 -2.64 8.60 12.56
N LEU A 68 -2.07 8.73 11.37
CA LEU A 68 -0.86 7.98 11.01
C LEU A 68 0.34 8.34 11.90
N THR A 69 0.49 9.62 12.26
CA THR A 69 1.59 10.05 13.12
C THR A 69 1.53 9.53 14.55
N SER A 70 0.36 9.10 15.04
CA SER A 70 0.24 8.48 16.36
C SER A 70 0.45 6.96 16.36
N LEU A 71 0.68 6.34 15.19
CA LEU A 71 0.89 4.91 15.07
C LEU A 71 2.36 4.53 15.16
N GLU A 72 2.67 3.61 16.06
CA GLU A 72 3.98 2.96 16.14
C GLU A 72 3.92 1.65 15.33
N VAL A 73 4.56 1.64 14.16
CA VAL A 73 4.61 0.49 13.24
C VAL A 73 5.99 0.41 12.59
N GLU A 74 6.41 -0.79 12.21
CA GLU A 74 7.73 -1.03 11.61
C GLU A 74 7.66 -1.14 10.09
N ALA A 75 6.55 -1.67 9.56
CA ALA A 75 6.33 -1.84 8.13
C ALA A 75 4.96 -1.33 7.72
N VAL A 76 4.89 -0.63 6.58
CA VAL A 76 3.67 -0.04 6.05
C VAL A 76 3.38 -0.60 4.67
N VAL A 77 2.15 -1.06 4.45
CA VAL A 77 1.65 -1.50 3.15
C VAL A 77 0.42 -0.66 2.79
N ASP A 78 0.50 0.07 1.68
CA ASP A 78 -0.63 0.84 1.15
C ASP A 78 -1.16 0.21 -0.14
N LEU A 79 -2.31 -0.47 -0.02
CA LEU A 79 -2.98 -1.13 -1.15
C LEU A 79 -3.97 -0.22 -1.88
N ILE A 80 -4.24 0.99 -1.35
CA ILE A 80 -5.27 1.91 -1.88
C ILE A 80 -4.73 3.33 -2.06
N CYS A 81 -3.45 3.47 -2.41
CA CYS A 81 -2.85 4.73 -2.84
C CYS A 81 -2.92 4.86 -4.36
N TYR A 82 -3.64 5.86 -4.87
CA TYR A 82 -3.92 6.05 -6.30
C TYR A 82 -3.30 7.31 -6.89
N ILE A 83 -3.04 8.34 -6.08
CA ILE A 83 -2.47 9.62 -6.54
C ILE A 83 -1.28 10.07 -5.68
N THR A 84 -0.51 11.05 -6.17
CA THR A 84 0.70 11.55 -5.51
C THR A 84 0.42 12.19 -4.15
N ASP A 85 -0.69 12.90 -3.99
CA ASP A 85 -1.02 13.59 -2.73
C ASP A 85 -1.28 12.60 -1.60
N GLN A 86 -1.90 11.46 -1.95
CA GLN A 86 -2.10 10.32 -1.06
C GLN A 86 -0.76 9.73 -0.61
N ASN A 87 0.18 9.53 -1.54
CA ASN A 87 1.53 9.05 -1.22
C ASN A 87 2.30 10.05 -0.36
N GLN A 88 2.19 11.35 -0.65
CA GLN A 88 2.89 12.39 0.08
C GLN A 88 2.50 12.38 1.56
N GLN A 89 1.21 12.22 1.89
CA GLN A 89 0.75 12.11 3.28
C GLN A 89 1.35 10.91 4.00
N MET A 90 1.51 9.77 3.31
CA MET A 90 2.13 8.57 3.86
C MET A 90 3.64 8.77 4.11
N PHE A 91 4.36 9.31 3.12
CA PHE A 91 5.77 9.65 3.26
C PHE A 91 5.99 10.60 4.44
N ASP A 92 5.19 11.66 4.50
CA ASP A 92 5.25 12.69 5.52
C ASP A 92 5.00 12.16 6.94
N ALA A 93 4.13 11.15 7.09
CA ALA A 93 3.81 10.53 8.37
C ALA A 93 4.91 9.57 8.85
N PHE A 94 5.59 8.89 7.92
CA PHE A 94 6.47 7.75 8.26
C PHE A 94 7.96 7.96 7.98
N ARG A 95 8.36 9.03 7.28
CA ARG A 95 9.78 9.32 7.02
C ARG A 95 10.60 9.31 8.32
N GLY A 96 11.65 8.51 8.37
CA GLY A 96 12.52 8.35 9.54
C GLY A 96 11.95 7.54 10.70
N ARG A 97 10.77 6.91 10.56
CA ARG A 97 10.08 6.18 11.64
C ARG A 97 9.81 4.71 11.38
N ILE A 98 9.95 4.25 10.14
CA ILE A 98 9.63 2.89 9.72
C ILE A 98 10.85 2.21 9.12
N ALA A 99 10.89 0.88 9.20
CA ALA A 99 11.91 0.06 8.58
C ALA A 99 11.57 -0.28 7.12
N HIS A 100 10.28 -0.28 6.73
CA HIS A 100 9.88 -0.64 5.37
C HIS A 100 8.55 0.01 4.95
N PHE A 101 8.52 0.58 3.74
CA PHE A 101 7.30 1.02 3.07
C PHE A 101 7.09 0.24 1.76
N LEU A 102 5.94 -0.42 1.60
CA LEU A 102 5.57 -1.12 0.37
C LEU A 102 4.45 -0.38 -0.34
N HIS A 103 4.74 0.03 -1.58
CA HIS A 103 3.74 0.57 -2.50
C HIS A 103 3.32 -0.49 -3.52
N CYS A 104 2.02 -0.74 -3.60
CA CYS A 104 1.45 -1.56 -4.66
C CYS A 104 1.30 -0.73 -5.94
N GLY A 105 2.31 -0.78 -6.81
CA GLY A 105 2.30 -0.21 -8.15
C GLY A 105 1.48 -1.05 -9.14
N THR A 106 1.87 -1.05 -10.41
CA THR A 106 1.14 -1.75 -11.47
C THR A 106 1.96 -1.89 -12.75
N ILE A 107 1.79 -2.97 -13.51
CA ILE A 107 2.40 -3.09 -14.86
C ILE A 107 1.92 -2.00 -15.84
N TRP A 108 0.80 -1.33 -15.56
CA TRP A 108 0.29 -0.24 -16.38
C TRP A 108 1.23 0.99 -16.38
N ALA A 109 2.17 1.05 -15.43
CA ALA A 109 3.23 2.06 -15.41
C ALA A 109 4.18 1.95 -16.63
N TYR A 110 4.28 0.77 -17.24
CA TYR A 110 5.14 0.53 -18.40
C TYR A 110 4.52 0.97 -19.72
N GLY A 111 3.19 1.07 -19.80
CA GLY A 111 2.46 1.38 -21.02
C GLY A 111 2.15 0.16 -21.88
N PRO A 112 1.74 0.37 -23.15
CA PRO A 112 1.52 -0.70 -24.11
C PRO A 112 2.76 -1.60 -24.25
N THR A 113 2.54 -2.91 -24.32
CA THR A 113 3.61 -3.91 -24.42
C THR A 113 4.37 -3.76 -25.73
N GLU A 114 5.64 -3.37 -25.65
CA GLU A 114 6.56 -3.35 -26.80
C GLU A 114 7.34 -4.68 -26.93
N HIS A 115 7.51 -5.42 -25.82
CA HIS A 115 8.22 -6.70 -25.74
C HIS A 115 7.73 -7.52 -24.53
N ALA A 116 7.99 -8.83 -24.50
CA ALA A 116 7.68 -9.70 -23.37
C ALA A 116 8.79 -10.75 -23.18
N PRO A 117 9.30 -10.97 -21.95
CA PRO A 117 8.88 -10.37 -20.68
C PRO A 117 9.36 -8.91 -20.49
N TYR A 118 8.71 -8.18 -19.58
CA TYR A 118 9.20 -6.89 -19.08
C TYR A 118 10.06 -7.10 -17.82
N GLU A 119 11.15 -6.35 -17.72
CA GLU A 119 12.01 -6.24 -16.55
C GLU A 119 11.84 -4.88 -15.86
N GLU A 120 12.25 -4.80 -14.60
CA GLU A 120 12.08 -3.61 -13.74
C GLU A 120 12.77 -2.37 -14.30
N HIS A 121 13.89 -2.55 -15.01
CA HIS A 121 14.73 -1.49 -15.55
C HIS A 121 14.13 -0.79 -16.79
N PHE A 122 13.08 -1.35 -17.41
CA PHE A 122 12.49 -0.76 -18.61
C PHE A 122 11.77 0.56 -18.33
N PRO A 123 11.76 1.49 -19.31
CA PRO A 123 11.21 2.83 -19.11
C PRO A 123 9.70 2.80 -18.82
N ARG A 124 9.24 3.71 -17.97
CA ARG A 124 7.82 3.94 -17.71
C ARG A 124 7.23 4.81 -18.82
N LYS A 125 6.35 4.23 -19.65
CA LYS A 125 5.61 4.94 -20.73
C LYS A 125 4.09 4.80 -20.55
N PRO A 126 3.54 5.12 -19.37
CA PRO A 126 2.15 4.81 -19.05
C PRO A 126 1.16 5.58 -19.93
N ILE A 127 0.01 4.96 -20.15
CA ILE A 127 -1.16 5.59 -20.75
C ILE A 127 -2.34 5.57 -19.79
N GLY A 128 -3.23 6.56 -19.91
CA GLY A 128 -4.39 6.72 -19.02
C GLY A 128 -4.01 7.21 -17.62
N ALA A 129 -4.96 7.82 -16.93
CA ALA A 129 -4.73 8.47 -15.64
C ALA A 129 -4.15 7.52 -14.59
N TYR A 130 -4.70 6.30 -14.47
CA TYR A 130 -4.25 5.31 -13.48
C TYR A 130 -2.78 4.92 -13.63
N GLY A 131 -2.32 4.58 -14.84
CA GLY A 131 -0.92 4.22 -15.08
C GLY A 131 0.02 5.42 -14.87
N ILE A 132 -0.40 6.60 -15.31
CA ILE A 132 0.36 7.85 -15.15
C ILE A 132 0.55 8.17 -13.67
N ASP A 133 -0.51 8.10 -12.86
CA ASP A 133 -0.42 8.45 -11.45
C ASP A 133 0.38 7.41 -10.64
N LYS A 134 0.26 6.12 -10.96
CA LYS A 134 1.11 5.08 -10.37
C LYS A 134 2.60 5.26 -10.71
N ALA A 135 2.92 5.61 -11.96
CA ALA A 135 4.29 5.92 -12.34
C ALA A 135 4.83 7.18 -11.64
N ARG A 136 3.99 8.19 -11.41
CA ARG A 136 4.37 9.38 -10.63
C ARG A 136 4.65 9.04 -9.16
N ILE A 137 3.83 8.21 -8.53
CA ILE A 137 4.06 7.74 -7.16
C ILE A 137 5.37 6.96 -7.07
N GLU A 138 5.63 6.05 -8.02
CA GLU A 138 6.89 5.31 -8.11
C GLU A 138 8.08 6.29 -8.19
N ALA A 139 8.02 7.29 -9.08
CA ALA A 139 9.07 8.29 -9.21
C ALA A 139 9.30 9.05 -7.90
N GLN A 140 8.23 9.47 -7.20
CA GLN A 140 8.33 10.14 -5.89
C GLN A 140 9.03 9.25 -4.84
N LEU A 141 8.71 7.96 -4.79
CA LEU A 141 9.29 7.03 -3.83
C LEU A 141 10.76 6.74 -4.13
N MET A 142 11.14 6.55 -5.40
CA MET A 142 12.54 6.36 -5.79
C MET A 142 13.39 7.59 -5.47
N ASP A 143 12.81 8.76 -5.68
CA ASP A 143 13.46 10.05 -5.40
C ASP A 143 13.57 10.31 -3.88
N ALA A 144 12.56 9.93 -3.10
CA ALA A 144 12.62 9.91 -1.63
C ALA A 144 13.70 8.95 -1.09
N TRP A 145 13.84 7.76 -1.68
CA TRP A 145 14.91 6.83 -1.33
C TRP A 145 16.29 7.44 -1.61
N ARG A 146 16.51 8.01 -2.80
CA ARG A 146 17.80 8.65 -3.16
C ARG A 146 18.18 9.80 -2.24
N ARG A 147 17.20 10.62 -1.82
CA ARG A 147 17.47 11.84 -1.04
C ARG A 147 17.59 11.61 0.46
N SER A 148 16.78 10.71 1.02
CA SER A 148 16.68 10.56 2.48
C SER A 148 16.75 9.11 2.96
N GLY A 149 17.02 8.15 2.07
CA GLY A 149 17.03 6.73 2.42
C GLY A 149 15.67 6.19 2.83
N PHE A 150 14.55 6.82 2.40
CA PHE A 150 13.22 6.32 2.71
C PHE A 150 13.08 4.86 2.23
N PRO A 151 12.69 3.90 3.09
CA PRO A 151 12.85 2.47 2.81
C PRO A 151 11.68 1.94 1.95
N ALA A 152 11.50 2.53 0.77
CA ALA A 152 10.42 2.17 -0.14
C ALA A 152 10.77 0.96 -1.01
N THR A 153 9.79 0.09 -1.20
CA THR A 153 9.76 -0.95 -2.23
C THR A 153 8.49 -0.78 -3.04
N VAL A 154 8.62 -0.79 -4.36
CA VAL A 154 7.50 -0.73 -5.29
C VAL A 154 7.38 -2.09 -5.97
N ILE A 155 6.19 -2.67 -5.96
CA ILE A 155 5.88 -3.88 -6.73
C ILE A 155 4.96 -3.54 -7.90
N HIS A 156 5.11 -4.20 -9.05
CA HIS A 156 4.32 -3.94 -10.25
C HIS A 156 3.48 -5.17 -10.62
N PRO A 157 2.41 -5.48 -9.87
CA PRO A 157 1.54 -6.59 -10.21
C PRO A 157 0.84 -6.36 -11.55
N GLY A 158 0.64 -7.48 -12.27
CA GLY A 158 -0.21 -7.56 -13.45
C GLY A 158 -1.69 -7.63 -13.10
N HIS A 159 -2.45 -8.39 -13.90
CA HIS A 159 -3.82 -8.73 -13.54
C HIS A 159 -3.83 -9.65 -12.31
N ILE A 160 -4.46 -9.18 -11.24
CA ILE A 160 -4.68 -9.96 -10.03
C ILE A 160 -6.10 -10.53 -10.13
N GLY A 161 -6.20 -11.86 -10.08
CA GLY A 161 -7.46 -12.59 -10.04
C GLY A 161 -7.40 -13.71 -9.03
N GLY A 162 -8.56 -14.16 -8.56
CA GLY A 162 -8.67 -15.17 -7.52
C GLY A 162 -10.05 -15.18 -6.89
N ARG A 163 -10.29 -16.10 -5.95
CA ARG A 163 -11.56 -16.21 -5.23
C ARG A 163 -11.66 -15.14 -4.15
N GLY A 164 -12.53 -14.15 -4.34
CA GLY A 164 -12.81 -13.10 -3.38
C GLY A 164 -13.69 -12.07 -4.03
#